data_AF-A0A0A7M6S7-F1
#
_entry.id   AF-A0A0A7M6S7-F1
#
_cell.length_a   1.000
_cell.length_b   1.000
_cell.length_c   1.000
_cell.angle_alpha   90.00
_cell.angle_beta   90.00
_cell.angle_gamma   90.00
#
_symmetry.space_group_name_H-M   'P 1'
#
loop_
_entity.id
_entity.type
_entity.pdbx_description
1 polymer ?
#
loop_
_entity_poly.entity_id
_entity_poly.type
_entity_poly.pdbx_seq_one_letter_code
_entity_poly.pdbx_strand_id
1 'polypeptide(L)'
;ACAPYRRLHLCDYNLENISDFDNINNHTLLVDVCLAAQYEGKSISGQHGKYHTHSSGSTICTVLARSFADIGDIIRGKDLYRGNSKEKVKLEKKLKKIFGHIYEELKKDPTKSAEAKERYKDENGGNYFQLREDWWDANRETVWKAITCNAGGGKYFRNTCDGGQNPTETQNNCRCIGATVPTYFDYVPQYLRWFEEWA
;
A
#
# COMPACT_ATOMS: atom_id res chain seq x y z
N ALA A 1 0.38 13.27 -15.10
CA ALA A 1 -0.35 12.05 -14.69
C ALA A 1 -1.72 12.47 -14.20
N CYS A 2 -2.78 11.80 -14.63
CA CYS A 2 -4.16 12.10 -14.21
C CYS A 2 -4.54 11.15 -13.08
N ALA A 3 -4.77 11.67 -11.87
CA ALA A 3 -5.19 10.83 -10.75
C ALA A 3 -6.63 10.34 -10.98
N PRO A 4 -6.90 9.02 -10.89
CA PRO A 4 -8.24 8.47 -11.07
C PRO A 4 -9.13 8.83 -9.88
N TYR A 5 -10.45 8.85 -10.10
CA TYR A 5 -11.43 9.24 -9.08
C TYR A 5 -11.28 8.45 -7.77
N ARG A 6 -10.99 7.14 -7.87
CA ARG A 6 -10.67 6.28 -6.72
C ARG A 6 -9.50 6.81 -5.88
N ARG A 7 -8.39 7.21 -6.51
CA ARG A 7 -7.21 7.76 -5.81
C ARG A 7 -7.53 9.10 -5.15
N LEU A 8 -8.39 9.93 -5.75
CA LEU A 8 -8.75 11.26 -5.19
C LEU A 8 -9.43 11.15 -3.82
N HIS A 9 -10.15 10.04 -3.58
CA HIS A 9 -10.94 9.80 -2.38
C HIS A 9 -10.43 8.59 -1.58
N LEU A 10 -9.13 8.31 -1.67
CA LEU A 10 -8.48 7.24 -0.91
C LEU A 10 -8.69 7.47 0.60
N CYS A 11 -8.97 6.41 1.36
CA CYS A 11 -9.19 6.50 2.81
C CYS A 11 -7.85 6.61 3.59
N ASP A 12 -7.15 7.74 3.50
CA ASP A 12 -5.85 7.99 4.16
C ASP A 12 -5.91 8.97 5.36
N TYR A 13 -7.10 9.42 5.75
CA TYR A 13 -7.32 10.38 6.84
C TYR A 13 -6.63 9.99 8.17
N ASN A 14 -6.59 8.70 8.51
CA ASN A 14 -5.93 8.23 9.73
C ASN A 14 -4.41 8.41 9.63
N LEU A 15 -3.80 8.22 8.46
CA LEU A 15 -2.38 8.48 8.22
C LEU A 15 -2.05 9.98 8.34
N GLU A 16 -2.99 10.85 7.96
CA GLU A 16 -2.85 12.29 8.13
C GLU A 16 -2.99 12.77 9.57
N ASN A 17 -3.59 11.96 10.44
CA ASN A 17 -3.94 12.30 11.82
C ASN A 17 -3.37 11.35 12.87
N ILE A 18 -2.33 10.59 12.54
CA ILE A 18 -1.64 9.72 13.51
C ILE A 18 -1.30 10.56 14.75
N SER A 19 -1.86 10.20 15.91
CA SER A 19 -1.94 11.09 17.07
C SER A 19 -0.71 11.03 17.98
N ASP A 20 0.10 9.96 17.91
CA ASP A 20 1.23 9.70 18.81
C ASP A 20 2.60 9.79 18.12
N PHE A 21 2.95 10.96 17.58
CA PHE A 21 4.22 11.17 16.87
C PHE A 21 5.49 10.79 17.62
N ASP A 22 5.43 10.79 18.94
CA ASP A 22 6.61 10.61 19.79
C ASP A 22 6.79 9.16 20.26
N ASN A 23 5.82 8.28 20.01
CA ASN A 23 5.87 6.85 20.34
C ASN A 23 5.68 5.92 19.13
N ILE A 24 5.58 6.47 17.91
CA ILE A 24 5.45 5.64 16.70
C ILE A 24 6.73 4.84 16.45
N ASN A 25 6.55 3.55 16.25
CA ASN A 25 7.57 2.61 15.80
C ASN A 25 7.05 1.80 14.58
N ASN A 26 7.83 0.81 14.16
CA ASN A 26 7.49 -0.09 13.06
C ASN A 26 6.08 -0.71 13.17
N HIS A 27 5.72 -1.18 14.37
CA HIS A 27 4.46 -1.89 14.59
C HIS A 27 3.25 -0.96 14.58
N THR A 28 3.37 0.22 15.18
CA THR A 28 2.27 1.20 15.17
C THR A 28 2.04 1.74 13.76
N LEU A 29 3.10 1.98 12.99
CA LEU A 29 2.97 2.35 11.57
C LEU A 29 2.21 1.26 10.80
N LEU A 30 2.56 -0.02 11.00
CA LEU A 30 1.86 -1.11 10.35
C LEU A 30 0.37 -1.14 10.70
N VAL A 31 0.01 -0.90 11.97
CA VAL A 31 -1.39 -0.83 12.41
C VAL A 31 -2.14 0.28 11.68
N ASP A 32 -1.59 1.49 11.62
CA ASP A 32 -2.20 2.62 10.92
C ASP A 32 -2.37 2.36 9.42
N VAL A 33 -1.36 1.77 8.77
CA VAL A 33 -1.43 1.40 7.35
C VAL A 33 -2.48 0.31 7.12
N CYS A 34 -2.55 -0.70 8.00
CA CYS A 34 -3.58 -1.74 7.91
C CYS A 34 -4.99 -1.17 8.15
N LEU A 35 -5.14 -0.19 9.04
CA LEU A 35 -6.42 0.47 9.30
C LEU A 35 -6.89 1.25 8.07
N ALA A 36 -5.99 2.05 7.46
CA ALA A 36 -6.27 2.76 6.22
C ALA A 36 -6.70 1.79 5.10
N ALA A 37 -5.91 0.72 4.93
CA ALA A 37 -6.18 -0.35 3.98
C ALA A 37 -7.54 -1.02 4.23
N GLN A 38 -7.89 -1.35 5.48
CA GLN A 38 -9.17 -1.96 5.82
C GLN A 38 -10.36 -1.05 5.49
N TYR A 39 -10.28 0.24 5.82
CA TYR A 39 -11.35 1.21 5.51
C TYR A 39 -11.50 1.42 4.01
N GLU A 40 -10.39 1.54 3.29
CA GLU A 40 -10.38 1.64 1.82
C GLU A 40 -11.03 0.39 1.19
N GLY A 41 -10.63 -0.79 1.64
CA GLY A 41 -11.20 -2.06 1.20
C GLY A 41 -12.69 -2.18 1.45
N LYS A 42 -13.15 -1.75 2.63
CA LYS A 42 -14.57 -1.71 2.99
C LYS A 42 -15.35 -0.71 2.14
N SER A 43 -14.80 0.47 1.89
CA SER A 43 -15.39 1.51 1.05
C SER A 43 -15.59 0.99 -0.38
N ILE A 44 -14.52 0.44 -0.97
CA ILE A 44 -14.56 -0.17 -2.31
C ILE A 44 -15.58 -1.31 -2.33
N SER A 45 -15.52 -2.24 -1.39
CA SER A 45 -16.42 -3.40 -1.41
C SER A 45 -17.89 -3.01 -1.27
N GLY A 46 -18.19 -2.02 -0.42
CA GLY A 46 -19.54 -1.51 -0.22
C GLY A 46 -20.10 -0.71 -1.41
N GLN A 47 -19.24 0.04 -2.12
CA GLN A 47 -19.64 0.79 -3.32
C GLN A 47 -19.69 -0.13 -4.55
N HIS A 48 -18.63 -0.90 -4.79
CA HIS A 48 -18.47 -1.76 -5.97
C HIS A 48 -19.49 -2.92 -5.99
N GLY A 49 -19.86 -3.46 -4.83
CA GLY A 49 -20.91 -4.48 -4.71
C GLY A 49 -22.31 -4.00 -5.11
N LYS A 50 -22.56 -2.68 -5.10
CA LYS A 50 -23.85 -2.09 -5.48
C LYS A 50 -23.97 -1.78 -6.98
N TYR A 51 -22.84 -1.59 -7.69
CA TYR A 51 -22.83 -1.02 -9.05
C TYR A 51 -22.21 -1.90 -10.14
N HIS A 52 -21.55 -3.03 -9.81
CA HIS A 52 -20.82 -3.84 -10.80
C HIS A 52 -21.14 -5.35 -10.75
N THR A 53 -22.42 -5.71 -10.75
CA THR A 53 -22.85 -7.12 -10.79
C THR A 53 -22.81 -7.75 -12.18
N HIS A 54 -22.76 -6.98 -13.29
CA HIS A 54 -22.99 -7.54 -14.62
C HIS A 54 -22.20 -6.96 -15.82
N SER A 55 -21.18 -6.12 -15.65
CA SER A 55 -20.45 -5.56 -16.79
C SER A 55 -19.02 -6.06 -16.89
N SER A 56 -18.51 -6.14 -18.11
CA SER A 56 -17.14 -6.46 -18.57
C SER A 56 -16.03 -5.51 -18.06
N GLY A 57 -16.18 -4.95 -16.85
CA GLY A 57 -15.25 -3.99 -16.23
C GLY A 57 -14.26 -4.64 -15.26
N SER A 58 -13.47 -3.80 -14.59
CA SER A 58 -12.50 -4.25 -13.57
C SER A 58 -13.20 -4.97 -12.43
N THR A 59 -12.77 -6.19 -12.13
CA THR A 59 -13.26 -6.96 -10.99
C THR A 59 -12.92 -6.26 -9.67
N ILE A 60 -13.71 -6.50 -8.61
CA ILE A 60 -13.47 -5.95 -7.27
C ILE A 60 -12.01 -6.14 -6.82
N CYS A 61 -11.42 -7.31 -7.09
CA CYS A 61 -10.03 -7.61 -6.77
C CYS A 61 -9.02 -6.74 -7.52
N THR A 62 -9.33 -6.36 -8.76
CA THR A 62 -8.49 -5.47 -9.57
C THR A 62 -8.53 -4.05 -9.02
N VAL A 63 -9.71 -3.58 -8.61
CA VAL A 63 -9.85 -2.25 -7.99
C VAL A 63 -9.14 -2.20 -6.63
N LEU A 64 -9.27 -3.23 -5.81
CA LEU A 64 -8.52 -3.37 -4.56
C LEU A 64 -7.01 -3.41 -4.80
N ALA A 65 -6.53 -4.08 -5.85
CA ALA A 65 -5.12 -4.10 -6.25
C ALA A 65 -4.59 -2.70 -6.63
N ARG A 66 -5.40 -1.88 -7.31
CA ARG A 66 -5.04 -0.50 -7.64
C ARG A 66 -4.93 0.38 -6.39
N SER A 67 -5.88 0.30 -5.46
CA SER A 67 -5.78 1.03 -4.17
C SER A 67 -4.63 0.54 -3.30
N PHE A 68 -4.36 -0.76 -3.27
CA PHE A 68 -3.19 -1.31 -2.59
C PHE A 68 -1.87 -0.73 -3.11
N ALA A 69 -1.72 -0.64 -4.43
CA ALA A 69 -0.52 -0.07 -5.03
C ALA A 69 -0.37 1.44 -4.75
N ASP A 70 -1.48 2.19 -4.71
CA ASP A 70 -1.46 3.60 -4.35
C ASP A 70 -1.10 3.83 -2.87
N ILE A 71 -1.63 3.01 -1.95
CA ILE A 71 -1.19 3.03 -0.54
C ILE A 71 0.32 2.74 -0.46
N GLY A 72 0.81 1.74 -1.19
CA GLY A 72 2.23 1.43 -1.26
C GLY A 72 3.08 2.60 -1.74
N ASP A 73 2.63 3.35 -2.76
CA ASP A 73 3.34 4.53 -3.24
C ASP A 73 3.33 5.70 -2.25
N ILE A 74 2.26 5.86 -1.45
CA ILE A 74 2.23 6.85 -0.36
C ILE A 74 3.29 6.50 0.68
N ILE A 75 3.32 5.25 1.16
CA ILE A 75 4.29 4.82 2.19
C ILE A 75 5.72 4.94 1.68
N ARG A 76 5.97 4.58 0.42
CA ARG A 76 7.30 4.65 -0.22
C ARG A 76 7.71 6.06 -0.64
N GLY A 77 6.83 7.06 -0.53
CA GLY A 77 7.10 8.44 -0.95
C GLY A 77 7.22 8.60 -2.48
N LYS A 78 6.60 7.69 -3.23
CA LYS A 78 6.57 7.67 -4.71
C LYS A 78 5.24 8.18 -5.30
N ASP A 79 4.25 8.45 -4.45
CA ASP A 79 2.93 8.90 -4.89
C ASP A 79 3.01 10.27 -5.61
N LEU A 80 2.49 10.29 -6.84
CA LEU A 80 2.47 11.44 -7.75
C LEU A 80 1.27 12.35 -7.49
N TYR A 81 0.27 11.93 -6.71
CA TYR A 81 -0.94 12.72 -6.49
C TYR A 81 -0.60 13.99 -5.72
N ARG A 82 -0.90 15.18 -6.27
CA ARG A 82 -0.51 16.45 -5.66
C ARG A 82 -1.57 17.07 -4.75
N GLY A 83 -2.85 16.66 -4.91
CA GLY A 83 -3.98 16.96 -4.02
C GLY A 83 -4.02 18.36 -3.40
N ASN A 84 -4.63 18.45 -2.21
CA ASN A 84 -4.43 19.57 -1.30
C ASN A 84 -2.97 19.54 -0.81
N SER A 85 -2.15 20.43 -1.36
CA SER A 85 -0.70 20.42 -1.13
C SER A 85 -0.32 20.46 0.36
N LYS A 86 -1.17 21.03 1.23
CA LYS A 86 -0.92 21.10 2.66
C LYS A 86 -1.02 19.75 3.36
N GLU A 87 -2.04 18.97 3.06
CA GLU A 87 -2.31 17.65 3.66
C GLU A 87 -1.22 16.66 3.26
N LYS A 88 -0.91 16.58 1.96
CA LYS A 88 0.19 15.75 1.46
C LYS A 88 1.53 16.12 2.09
N VAL A 89 1.86 17.40 2.15
CA VAL A 89 3.13 17.84 2.76
C VAL A 89 3.19 17.45 4.24
N LYS A 90 2.05 17.52 4.95
CA LYS A 90 1.95 17.10 6.35
C LYS A 90 2.17 15.59 6.47
N LEU A 91 1.50 14.78 5.66
CA LEU A 91 1.66 13.33 5.63
C LEU A 91 3.11 12.91 5.31
N GLU A 92 3.70 13.47 4.27
CA GLU A 92 5.09 13.16 3.89
C GLU A 92 6.09 13.52 5.00
N LYS A 93 5.93 14.69 5.64
CA LYS A 93 6.77 15.07 6.79
C LYS A 93 6.64 14.08 7.94
N LYS A 94 5.43 13.61 8.21
CA LYS A 94 5.16 12.60 9.25
C LYS A 94 5.83 11.27 8.93
N LEU A 95 5.65 10.77 7.71
CA LEU A 95 6.31 9.54 7.25
C LEU A 95 7.84 9.65 7.35
N LYS A 96 8.44 10.78 6.94
CA LYS A 96 9.89 11.01 7.11
C LYS A 96 10.33 10.92 8.57
N LYS A 97 9.61 11.58 9.48
CA LYS A 97 9.90 11.51 10.93
C LYS A 97 9.83 10.07 11.44
N ILE A 98 8.77 9.34 11.09
CA ILE A 98 8.54 7.95 11.51
C ILE A 98 9.67 7.04 11.02
N PHE A 99 10.00 7.09 9.73
CA PHE A 99 11.09 6.28 9.18
C PHE A 99 12.45 6.66 9.74
N GLY A 100 12.66 7.93 10.12
CA GLY A 100 13.82 8.36 10.89
C GLY A 100 13.90 7.69 12.26
N HIS A 101 12.79 7.62 13.01
CA HIS A 101 12.75 6.88 14.27
C HIS A 101 13.01 5.38 14.08
N ILE A 102 12.40 4.75 13.07
CA ILE A 102 12.64 3.32 12.75
C ILE A 102 14.13 3.09 12.44
N TYR A 103 14.75 3.98 11.67
CA TYR A 103 16.18 3.89 11.35
C TYR A 103 17.07 4.04 12.59
N GLU A 104 16.77 4.98 13.49
CA GLU A 104 17.51 5.12 14.75
C GLU A 104 17.38 3.88 15.63
N GLU A 105 16.18 3.28 15.73
CA GLU A 105 15.98 2.02 16.47
C GLU A 105 16.78 0.86 15.85
N LEU A 106 16.82 0.74 14.52
CA LEU A 106 17.64 -0.26 13.83
C LEU A 106 19.14 -0.09 14.12
N LYS A 107 19.61 1.16 14.29
CA LYS A 107 21.01 1.44 14.64
C LYS A 107 21.36 1.13 16.09
N LYS A 108 20.38 1.15 17.00
CA LYS A 108 20.57 0.81 18.42
C LYS A 108 20.77 -0.70 18.63
N ASP A 109 20.19 -1.54 17.76
CA ASP A 109 20.39 -2.98 17.78
C ASP A 109 21.83 -3.33 17.36
N PRO A 110 22.69 -3.85 18.26
CA PRO A 110 24.10 -4.13 17.95
C PRO A 110 24.27 -5.16 16.82
N THR A 111 23.29 -6.04 16.63
CA THR A 111 23.34 -7.10 15.62
C THR A 111 23.01 -6.59 14.22
N LYS A 112 22.25 -5.49 14.11
CA LYS A 112 21.77 -4.92 12.83
C LYS A 112 22.41 -3.59 12.48
N SER A 113 23.05 -2.91 13.44
CA SER A 113 23.54 -1.54 13.27
C SER A 113 24.48 -1.35 12.07
N ALA A 114 25.41 -2.28 11.84
CA ALA A 114 26.36 -2.20 10.73
C ALA A 114 25.66 -2.34 9.37
N GLU A 115 24.80 -3.36 9.22
CA GLU A 115 24.04 -3.58 7.99
C GLU A 115 23.05 -2.45 7.72
N ALA A 116 22.34 -1.97 8.74
CA ALA A 116 21.37 -0.88 8.60
C ALA A 116 22.04 0.43 8.11
N LYS A 117 23.24 0.76 8.63
CA LYS A 117 24.01 1.92 8.18
C LYS A 117 24.48 1.79 6.74
N GLU A 118 24.87 0.59 6.33
CA GLU A 118 25.38 0.34 4.99
C GLU A 118 24.26 0.30 3.94
N ARG A 119 23.16 -0.39 4.25
CA ARG A 119 22.02 -0.62 3.35
C ARG A 119 21.11 0.59 3.22
N TYR A 120 20.83 1.28 4.34
CA TYR A 120 19.88 2.39 4.38
C TYR A 120 20.60 3.75 4.44
N LYS A 121 21.68 3.90 3.65
CA LYS A 121 22.35 5.19 3.48
C LYS A 121 21.34 6.20 2.94
N ASP A 122 21.24 7.31 3.65
CA ASP A 122 20.28 8.37 3.33
C ASP A 122 21.02 9.59 2.77
N GLU A 123 21.70 9.38 1.65
CA GLU A 123 22.46 10.41 0.93
C GLU A 123 21.55 11.58 0.46
N ASN A 124 20.23 11.34 0.41
CA ASN A 124 19.20 12.26 -0.09
C ASN A 124 18.39 12.96 1.02
N GLY A 125 18.91 13.05 2.25
CA GLY A 125 18.45 14.04 3.23
C GLY A 125 17.13 13.76 3.94
N GLY A 126 16.96 12.59 4.53
CA GLY A 126 15.88 12.27 5.47
C GLY A 126 14.70 11.52 4.87
N ASN A 127 14.84 10.97 3.65
CA ASN A 127 13.73 10.31 2.97
C ASN A 127 13.69 8.81 3.21
N TYR A 128 14.84 8.19 3.48
CA TYR A 128 14.93 6.76 3.77
C TYR A 128 14.30 5.87 2.69
N PHE A 129 14.42 6.23 1.41
CA PHE A 129 13.74 5.54 0.31
C PHE A 129 13.96 4.02 0.33
N GLN A 130 15.21 3.57 0.47
CA GLN A 130 15.53 2.14 0.54
C GLN A 130 14.84 1.44 1.74
N LEU A 131 14.82 2.09 2.90
CA LEU A 131 14.15 1.57 4.10
C LEU A 131 12.63 1.49 3.90
N ARG A 132 12.03 2.48 3.22
CA ARG A 132 10.60 2.48 2.93
C ARG A 132 10.21 1.40 1.93
N GLU A 133 11.04 1.15 0.90
CA GLU A 133 10.85 0.06 -0.05
C GLU A 133 10.90 -1.30 0.65
N ASP A 134 11.96 -1.54 1.43
CA ASP A 134 12.14 -2.80 2.17
C ASP A 134 11.06 -2.99 3.24
N TRP A 135 10.61 -1.90 3.87
CA TRP A 135 9.49 -1.92 4.81
C TRP A 135 8.18 -2.30 4.12
N TRP A 136 7.89 -1.73 2.95
CA TRP A 136 6.70 -2.10 2.19
C TRP A 136 6.77 -3.57 1.79
N ASP A 137 7.88 -4.02 1.21
CA ASP A 137 8.09 -5.40 0.79
C ASP A 137 7.85 -6.41 1.94
N ALA A 138 8.39 -6.11 3.12
CA ALA A 138 8.23 -6.95 4.31
C ALA A 138 6.79 -6.99 4.87
N ASN A 139 5.98 -5.95 4.64
CA ASN A 139 4.65 -5.80 5.25
C ASN A 139 3.47 -5.90 4.27
N ARG A 140 3.74 -5.89 2.96
CA ARG A 140 2.72 -5.81 1.90
C ARG A 140 1.69 -6.92 1.97
N GLU A 141 2.07 -8.12 2.41
CA GLU A 141 1.13 -9.23 2.60
C GLU A 141 0.11 -8.95 3.71
N THR A 142 0.56 -8.36 4.82
CA THR A 142 -0.31 -7.98 5.94
C THR A 142 -1.26 -6.86 5.52
N VAL A 143 -0.75 -5.87 4.78
CA VAL A 143 -1.57 -4.79 4.23
C VAL A 143 -2.59 -5.33 3.21
N TRP A 144 -2.21 -6.31 2.38
CA TRP A 144 -3.14 -6.99 1.47
C TRP A 144 -4.23 -7.75 2.22
N LYS A 145 -3.89 -8.43 3.31
CA LYS A 145 -4.88 -9.06 4.20
C LYS A 145 -5.84 -8.03 4.81
N ALA A 146 -5.38 -6.82 5.12
CA ALA A 146 -6.23 -5.78 5.65
C ALA A 146 -7.22 -5.23 4.59
N ILE A 147 -6.73 -4.84 3.40
CA ILE A 147 -7.58 -4.26 2.35
C ILE A 147 -8.60 -5.24 1.80
N THR A 148 -8.31 -6.54 1.86
CA THR A 148 -9.23 -7.56 1.35
C THR A 148 -10.12 -8.20 2.44
N CYS A 149 -10.04 -7.75 3.69
CA CYS A 149 -10.62 -8.45 4.86
C CYS A 149 -12.13 -8.77 4.73
N ASN A 150 -12.88 -8.02 3.94
CA ASN A 150 -14.31 -8.25 3.68
C ASN A 150 -14.68 -8.07 2.20
N ALA A 151 -13.77 -8.42 1.29
CA ALA A 151 -14.00 -8.24 -0.15
C ALA A 151 -15.08 -9.18 -0.73
N GLY A 152 -15.58 -10.16 0.05
CA GLY A 152 -16.63 -11.10 -0.36
C GLY A 152 -16.16 -12.17 -1.36
N GLY A 153 -15.06 -11.90 -2.08
CA GLY A 153 -14.49 -12.79 -3.08
C GLY A 153 -14.59 -12.20 -4.49
N GLY A 154 -13.77 -12.74 -5.39
CA GLY A 154 -13.72 -12.30 -6.78
C GLY A 154 -12.47 -12.82 -7.46
N LYS A 155 -12.44 -12.71 -8.79
CA LYS A 155 -11.29 -13.06 -9.60
C LYS A 155 -10.42 -11.82 -9.81
N TYR A 156 -9.14 -11.88 -9.52
CA TYR A 156 -8.19 -10.94 -10.11
C TYR A 156 -8.15 -11.16 -11.62
N PHE A 157 -8.01 -10.09 -12.42
CA PHE A 157 -8.15 -10.20 -13.88
C PHE A 157 -7.09 -11.09 -14.55
N ARG A 158 -6.02 -11.43 -13.84
CA ARG A 158 -5.01 -12.42 -14.24
C ARG A 158 -5.01 -13.58 -13.26
N ASN A 159 -4.79 -14.78 -13.78
CA ASN A 159 -4.43 -15.92 -12.96
C ASN A 159 -2.97 -15.73 -12.54
N THR A 160 -2.75 -15.51 -11.25
CA THR A 160 -1.44 -15.18 -10.69
C THR A 160 -1.12 -15.99 -9.44
N CYS A 161 -2.08 -16.77 -8.94
CA CYS A 161 -1.87 -17.66 -7.81
C CYS A 161 -1.08 -18.90 -8.26
N ASP A 162 -0.25 -19.46 -7.38
CA ASP A 162 0.58 -20.65 -7.64
C ASP A 162 1.56 -20.47 -8.82
N GLY A 163 2.55 -19.58 -8.65
CA GLY A 163 3.53 -19.08 -9.63
C GLY A 163 4.42 -20.13 -10.35
N GLY A 164 3.80 -21.02 -11.10
CA GLY A 164 4.40 -22.04 -11.96
C GLY A 164 3.69 -22.13 -13.32
N GLN A 165 3.68 -23.32 -13.92
CA GLN A 165 3.13 -23.53 -15.28
C GLN A 165 1.59 -23.38 -15.37
N ASN A 166 0.87 -23.50 -14.25
CA ASN A 166 -0.59 -23.46 -14.20
C ASN A 166 -1.08 -22.47 -13.14
N PRO A 167 -0.99 -21.16 -13.39
CA PRO A 167 -1.45 -20.19 -12.42
C PRO A 167 -2.97 -20.26 -12.22
N THR A 168 -3.40 -20.15 -10.97
CA THR A 168 -4.80 -20.25 -10.56
C THR A 168 -5.43 -18.88 -10.32
N GLU A 169 -6.76 -18.85 -10.31
CA GLU A 169 -7.53 -17.66 -9.96
C GLU A 169 -7.46 -17.36 -8.46
N THR A 170 -7.65 -16.10 -8.09
CA THR A 170 -7.84 -15.75 -6.68
C THR A 170 -9.10 -16.39 -6.11
N GLN A 171 -9.02 -16.83 -4.86
CA GLN A 171 -10.12 -17.40 -4.11
C GLN A 171 -10.82 -16.32 -3.26
N ASN A 172 -11.59 -16.75 -2.27
CA ASN A 172 -12.30 -15.90 -1.31
C ASN A 172 -11.44 -14.72 -0.84
N ASN A 173 -12.06 -13.54 -0.77
CA ASN A 173 -11.38 -12.30 -0.41
C ASN A 173 -10.19 -11.92 -1.31
N CYS A 174 -10.24 -12.19 -2.61
CA CYS A 174 -9.22 -11.73 -3.57
C CYS A 174 -7.79 -12.17 -3.22
N ARG A 175 -7.63 -13.38 -2.68
CA ARG A 175 -6.34 -13.90 -2.19
C ARG A 175 -5.99 -15.20 -2.88
N CYS A 176 -4.69 -15.47 -2.97
CA CYS A 176 -4.20 -16.81 -3.25
C CYS A 176 -4.17 -17.67 -1.98
N ILE A 177 -3.89 -18.96 -2.13
CA ILE A 177 -3.69 -19.88 -1.00
C ILE A 177 -2.60 -19.31 -0.08
N GLY A 178 -2.81 -19.38 1.24
CA GLY A 178 -1.92 -18.77 2.23
C GLY A 178 -2.07 -17.25 2.39
N ALA A 179 -3.06 -16.63 1.73
CA ALA A 179 -3.31 -15.20 1.77
C ALA A 179 -2.15 -14.34 1.23
N THR A 180 -1.43 -14.86 0.24
CA THR A 180 -0.40 -14.14 -0.51
C THR A 180 -1.01 -13.12 -1.47
N VAL A 181 -0.22 -12.13 -1.86
CA VAL A 181 -0.65 -11.02 -2.72
C VAL A 181 -0.67 -11.48 -4.19
N PRO A 182 -1.82 -11.48 -4.88
CA PRO A 182 -1.94 -11.93 -6.27
C PRO A 182 -1.46 -10.89 -7.30
N THR A 183 -1.00 -9.73 -6.87
CA THR A 183 -0.65 -8.60 -7.74
C THR A 183 0.77 -8.11 -7.51
N TYR A 184 1.35 -7.54 -8.57
CA TYR A 184 2.60 -6.79 -8.56
C TYR A 184 2.39 -5.34 -8.98
N PHE A 185 1.14 -4.85 -8.95
CA PHE A 185 0.83 -3.47 -9.30
C PHE A 185 1.60 -2.47 -8.45
N ASP A 186 1.90 -2.79 -7.20
CA ASP A 186 2.76 -1.98 -6.35
C ASP A 186 4.20 -1.86 -6.87
N TYR A 187 4.67 -2.70 -7.79
CA TYR A 187 5.98 -2.53 -8.45
C TYR A 187 5.89 -1.95 -9.86
N VAL A 188 4.69 -1.63 -10.35
CA VAL A 188 4.49 -0.94 -11.64
C VAL A 188 4.47 0.57 -11.40
N PRO A 189 5.17 1.41 -12.20
CA PRO A 189 5.13 2.87 -12.04
C PRO A 189 3.71 3.45 -12.02
N GLN A 190 3.42 4.34 -11.05
CA GLN A 190 2.08 4.87 -10.81
C GLN A 190 1.42 5.49 -12.04
N TYR A 191 2.20 6.21 -12.85
CA TYR A 191 1.71 6.79 -14.10
C TYR A 191 1.06 5.75 -15.03
N LEU A 192 1.70 4.58 -15.19
CA LEU A 192 1.19 3.52 -16.07
C LEU A 192 -0.08 2.89 -15.51
N ARG A 193 -0.17 2.74 -14.18
CA ARG A 193 -1.36 2.17 -13.52
C ARG A 193 -2.55 3.09 -13.66
N TRP A 194 -2.35 4.39 -13.44
CA TRP A 194 -3.42 5.36 -13.65
C TRP A 194 -3.82 5.46 -15.11
N PHE A 195 -2.86 5.42 -16.04
CA PHE A 195 -3.19 5.43 -17.47
C PHE A 195 -4.04 4.23 -17.88
N GLU A 196 -3.76 3.03 -17.37
CA GLU A 196 -4.57 1.83 -17.58
C GLU A 196 -5.94 1.90 -16.89
N GLU A 197 -6.07 2.56 -15.74
CA GLU A 197 -7.37 2.78 -15.08
C GLU A 197 -8.27 3.77 -15.83
N TRP A 198 -7.69 4.68 -16.62
CA TRP A 198 -8.43 5.66 -17.44
C TRP A 198 -8.87 5.13 -18.81
N ALA A 199 -8.22 4.07 -19.32
CA ALA A 199 -8.46 3.48 -20.63
C ALA A 199 -9.71 2.58 -20.64
#